data_AF-A0A3D4BH16-F1
#
_entry.id   AF-A0A3D4BH16-F1
#
_cell.length_a   1.000
_cell.length_b   1.000
_cell.length_c   1.000
_cell.angle_alpha   90.00
_cell.angle_beta   90.00
_cell.angle_gamma   90.00
#
_symmetry.space_group_name_H-M   'P 1'
#
loop_
_entity.id
_entity.type
_entity.pdbx_description
1 polymer ?
#
loop_
_entity_poly.entity_id
_entity_poly.type
_entity_poly.pdbx_seq_one_letter_code
_entity_poly.pdbx_strand_id
1 'polypeptide(L)'
;MIYANSGLHKLNGGFLFYVWENLILKQLLGFKSDQISNTFIHYLGLSLGLFEFIGALGLLFFKNKKMVAALLIAMHLFILVLLSPLGVNHNSVVLPWNFAMIIFLLVLYFTNETTSFKFKELIDGYQIVFFILIGVLPLLNFFGLYDNYLSFNLYSGNLQKMYICVENRGEASQFEPYFSKNKTVVDCSNAILLSNWSVNELNVFPYPEKRVYLKIMQKWKAQNPTIAAKFYLVNYPYHKKNCVQIDE
;
A
#
# COMPACT_ATOMS: atom_id res chain seq x y z
N MET A 1 14.00 -5.19 -9.36
CA MET A 1 13.81 -5.48 -7.92
C MET A 1 12.58 -4.78 -7.36
N ILE A 2 12.45 -3.44 -7.47
CA ILE A 2 11.25 -2.70 -7.00
C ILE A 2 9.94 -3.31 -7.51
N TYR A 3 9.77 -3.44 -8.83
CA TYR A 3 8.58 -4.05 -9.44
C TYR A 3 8.37 -5.51 -9.04
N ALA A 4 9.45 -6.27 -8.80
CA ALA A 4 9.34 -7.66 -8.40
C ALA A 4 8.76 -7.76 -6.97
N ASN A 5 9.35 -7.02 -6.03
CA ASN A 5 8.88 -7.00 -4.64
C ASN A 5 7.46 -6.41 -4.53
N SER A 6 7.19 -5.29 -5.20
CA SER A 6 5.85 -4.69 -5.20
C SER A 6 4.80 -5.61 -5.84
N GLY A 7 5.13 -6.24 -6.97
CA GLY A 7 4.24 -7.19 -7.65
C GLY A 7 3.91 -8.40 -6.79
N LEU A 8 4.92 -9.04 -6.17
CA LEU A 8 4.72 -10.15 -5.24
C LEU A 8 3.82 -9.78 -4.06
N HIS A 9 4.05 -8.60 -3.47
CA HIS A 9 3.21 -8.12 -2.37
C HIS A 9 1.75 -7.89 -2.80
N LYS A 10 1.46 -7.61 -4.07
CA LYS A 10 0.09 -7.43 -4.59
C LYS A 10 -0.63 -8.75 -4.89
N LEU A 11 0.05 -9.89 -4.85
CA LEU A 11 -0.56 -11.22 -5.05
C LEU A 11 -1.24 -11.73 -3.78
N ASN A 12 -2.22 -10.98 -3.24
CA ASN A 12 -2.92 -11.33 -2.01
C ASN A 12 -4.38 -10.85 -2.00
N GLY A 13 -5.21 -11.41 -1.11
CA GLY A 13 -6.63 -11.06 -1.00
C GLY A 13 -6.91 -9.61 -0.55
N GLY A 14 -6.01 -9.00 0.22
CA GLY A 14 -6.10 -7.61 0.62
C GLY A 14 -5.98 -6.65 -0.57
N PHE A 15 -5.10 -6.97 -1.53
CA PHE A 15 -4.99 -6.22 -2.79
C PHE A 15 -6.28 -6.33 -3.60
N LEU A 16 -6.81 -7.55 -3.74
CA LEU A 16 -8.07 -7.80 -4.43
C LEU A 16 -9.19 -6.97 -3.80
N PHE A 17 -9.35 -7.05 -2.49
CA PHE A 17 -10.41 -6.32 -1.80
C PHE A 17 -10.23 -4.80 -1.89
N TYR A 18 -9.05 -4.27 -1.52
CA TYR A 18 -8.88 -2.81 -1.35
C TYR A 18 -8.68 -2.08 -2.68
N VAL A 19 -7.81 -2.59 -3.55
CA VAL A 19 -7.41 -1.91 -4.78
C VAL A 19 -8.26 -2.37 -5.95
N TRP A 20 -8.38 -3.67 -6.18
CA TRP A 20 -9.11 -4.16 -7.35
C TRP A 20 -10.62 -3.94 -7.22
N GLU A 21 -11.26 -4.49 -6.20
CA GLU A 21 -12.72 -4.42 -6.05
C GLU A 21 -13.20 -3.02 -5.68
N ASN A 22 -12.66 -2.44 -4.61
CA ASN A 22 -13.20 -1.19 -4.08
C ASN A 22 -12.76 0.04 -4.89
N LEU A 23 -11.48 0.14 -5.25
CA LEU A 23 -10.95 1.30 -5.95
C LEU A 23 -11.22 1.21 -7.47
N ILE A 24 -10.85 0.10 -8.13
CA ILE A 24 -10.96 -0.02 -9.59
C ILE A 24 -12.37 -0.41 -10.02
N LEU A 25 -12.89 -1.56 -9.60
CA LEU A 25 -14.18 -2.05 -10.09
C LEU A 25 -15.34 -1.17 -9.62
N LYS A 26 -15.41 -0.87 -8.32
CA LYS A 26 -16.55 -0.15 -7.74
C LYS A 26 -16.47 1.36 -7.95
N GLN A 27 -15.36 2.00 -7.59
CA GLN A 27 -15.27 3.47 -7.63
C GLN A 27 -14.95 4.00 -9.04
N LEU A 28 -14.02 3.38 -9.77
CA LEU A 28 -13.69 3.84 -11.14
C LEU A 28 -14.69 3.32 -12.18
N LEU A 29 -14.97 2.01 -12.20
CA LEU A 29 -15.78 1.39 -13.26
C LEU A 29 -17.28 1.29 -12.93
N GLY A 30 -17.68 1.57 -11.69
CA GLY A 30 -19.09 1.56 -11.28
C GLY A 30 -19.73 0.16 -11.19
N PHE A 31 -18.93 -0.91 -11.05
CA PHE A 31 -19.45 -2.27 -10.95
C PHE A 31 -20.26 -2.46 -9.66
N LYS A 32 -21.35 -3.23 -9.78
CA LYS A 32 -22.20 -3.62 -8.65
C LYS A 32 -21.65 -4.86 -7.94
N SER A 33 -22.07 -5.06 -6.69
CA SER A 33 -21.55 -6.14 -5.83
C SER A 33 -21.78 -7.56 -6.39
N ASP A 34 -22.88 -7.78 -7.10
CA ASP A 34 -23.20 -9.02 -7.79
C ASP A 34 -22.20 -9.32 -8.92
N GLN A 35 -21.82 -8.31 -9.69
CA GLN A 35 -20.81 -8.43 -10.75
C GLN A 35 -19.41 -8.71 -10.17
N ILE A 36 -19.05 -8.01 -9.09
CA ILE A 36 -17.75 -8.18 -8.40
C ILE A 36 -17.63 -9.60 -7.81
N SER A 37 -18.73 -10.17 -7.34
CA SER A 37 -18.74 -11.52 -6.74
C SER A 37 -18.43 -12.66 -7.72
N ASN A 38 -18.41 -12.38 -9.03
CA ASN A 38 -17.99 -13.34 -10.03
C ASN A 38 -16.51 -13.72 -9.82
N THR A 39 -16.23 -15.01 -9.65
CA THR A 39 -14.90 -15.55 -9.37
C THR A 39 -13.83 -15.10 -10.36
N PHE A 40 -14.16 -15.08 -11.66
CA PHE A 40 -13.21 -14.66 -12.69
C PHE A 40 -12.88 -13.17 -12.55
N ILE A 41 -13.90 -12.32 -12.39
CA ILE A 41 -13.72 -10.88 -12.18
C ILE A 41 -12.93 -10.61 -10.91
N HIS A 42 -13.24 -11.29 -9.80
CA HIS A 42 -12.52 -11.17 -8.54
C HIS A 42 -11.02 -11.46 -8.70
N TYR A 43 -10.66 -12.62 -9.23
CA TYR A 43 -9.25 -13.02 -9.34
C TYR A 43 -8.48 -12.34 -10.47
N LEU A 44 -9.18 -11.71 -11.44
CA LEU A 44 -8.54 -10.92 -12.49
C LEU A 44 -7.64 -9.82 -11.91
N GLY A 45 -7.96 -9.28 -10.73
CA GLY A 45 -7.14 -8.27 -10.05
C GLY A 45 -5.71 -8.72 -9.75
N LEU A 46 -5.46 -10.03 -9.55
CA LEU A 46 -4.10 -10.56 -9.32
C LEU A 46 -3.20 -10.36 -10.56
N SER A 47 -3.79 -10.22 -11.75
CA SER A 47 -3.04 -9.95 -12.98
C SER A 47 -2.25 -8.63 -12.91
N LEU A 48 -2.68 -7.65 -12.12
CA LEU A 48 -1.97 -6.38 -11.96
C LEU A 48 -0.62 -6.58 -11.22
N GLY A 49 -0.63 -7.34 -10.13
CA GLY A 49 0.60 -7.72 -9.42
C GLY A 49 1.50 -8.62 -10.27
N LEU A 50 0.90 -9.56 -11.02
CA LEU A 50 1.63 -10.44 -11.92
C LEU A 50 2.30 -9.66 -13.06
N PHE A 51 1.62 -8.64 -13.61
CA PHE A 51 2.18 -7.78 -14.65
C PHE A 51 3.41 -7.01 -14.15
N GLU A 52 3.39 -6.48 -12.93
CA GLU A 52 4.57 -5.84 -12.34
C GLU A 52 5.73 -6.83 -12.16
N PHE A 53 5.44 -8.02 -11.65
CA PHE A 53 6.46 -9.06 -11.45
C PHE A 53 7.06 -9.53 -12.78
N ILE A 54 6.23 -9.83 -13.77
CA ILE A 54 6.67 -10.21 -15.13
C ILE A 54 7.44 -9.06 -15.78
N GLY A 55 7.00 -7.81 -15.61
CA GLY A 55 7.73 -6.63 -16.08
C GLY A 55 9.12 -6.54 -15.47
N ALA A 56 9.27 -6.85 -14.18
CA ALA A 56 10.58 -6.92 -13.53
C ALA A 56 11.49 -8.00 -14.15
N LEU A 57 10.96 -9.20 -14.41
CA LEU A 57 11.69 -10.28 -15.07
C LEU A 57 12.03 -9.90 -16.52
N GLY A 58 11.12 -9.24 -17.23
CA GLY A 58 11.32 -8.75 -18.59
C GLY A 58 12.46 -7.72 -18.67
N LEU A 59 12.50 -6.74 -17.76
CA LEU A 59 13.61 -5.79 -17.67
C LEU A 59 14.95 -6.47 -17.34
N LEU A 60 14.91 -7.61 -16.64
CA LEU A 60 16.12 -8.34 -16.28
C LEU A 60 16.65 -9.20 -17.45
N PHE A 61 15.77 -9.98 -18.08
CA PHE A 61 16.16 -11.09 -18.97
C PHE A 61 15.85 -10.87 -20.44
N PHE A 62 14.89 -10.01 -20.80
CA PHE A 62 14.51 -9.86 -22.21
C PHE A 62 15.54 -9.05 -22.97
N LYS A 63 15.72 -9.38 -24.26
CA LYS A 63 16.60 -8.61 -25.17
C LYS A 63 16.02 -7.23 -25.43
N ASN A 64 14.71 -7.13 -25.66
CA ASN A 64 14.02 -5.86 -25.93
C ASN A 64 13.49 -5.22 -24.64
N LYS A 65 14.40 -4.69 -23.81
CA LYS A 65 14.03 -4.04 -22.54
C LYS A 65 13.27 -2.72 -22.74
N LYS A 66 13.47 -2.03 -23.88
CA LYS A 66 12.73 -0.80 -24.22
C LYS A 66 11.22 -1.05 -24.34
N MET A 67 10.83 -2.16 -24.96
CA MET A 67 9.40 -2.55 -25.03
C MET A 67 8.81 -2.81 -23.64
N VAL A 68 9.53 -3.53 -22.77
CA VAL A 68 9.09 -3.78 -21.39
C VAL A 68 8.98 -2.48 -20.59
N ALA A 69 9.97 -1.59 -20.73
CA ALA A 69 9.96 -0.27 -20.10
C ALA A 69 8.78 0.59 -20.59
N ALA A 70 8.47 0.58 -21.89
CA ALA A 70 7.30 1.28 -22.45
C ALA A 70 5.98 0.76 -21.84
N LEU A 71 5.82 -0.55 -21.69
CA LEU A 71 4.65 -1.16 -21.06
C LEU A 71 4.51 -0.76 -19.58
N LEU A 72 5.63 -0.72 -18.84
CA LEU A 72 5.64 -0.24 -17.45
C LEU A 72 5.35 1.26 -17.34
N ILE A 73 5.83 2.09 -18.28
CA ILE A 73 5.47 3.51 -18.37
C ILE A 73 3.96 3.65 -18.61
N ALA A 74 3.40 2.89 -19.55
CA ALA A 74 1.95 2.92 -19.82
C ALA A 74 1.13 2.54 -18.57
N MET A 75 1.58 1.55 -17.80
CA MET A 75 0.99 1.20 -16.51
C MET A 75 1.06 2.37 -15.50
N HIS A 76 2.21 3.04 -15.37
CA HIS A 76 2.32 4.21 -14.48
C HIS A 76 1.44 5.38 -14.90
N LEU A 77 1.31 5.63 -16.21
CA LEU A 77 0.38 6.63 -16.73
C LEU A 77 -1.06 6.27 -16.39
N PHE A 78 -1.44 4.99 -16.51
CA PHE A 78 -2.75 4.52 -16.06
C PHE A 78 -2.95 4.73 -14.56
N ILE A 79 -1.96 4.43 -13.71
CA ILE A 79 -2.03 4.66 -12.26
C ILE A 79 -2.19 6.16 -11.96
N LEU A 80 -1.46 7.02 -12.66
CA LEU A 80 -1.59 8.47 -12.51
C LEU A 80 -3.02 8.92 -12.83
N VAL A 81 -3.60 8.48 -13.95
CA VAL A 81 -5.00 8.80 -14.28
C VAL A 81 -5.95 8.27 -13.21
N LEU A 82 -5.84 6.99 -12.83
CA LEU A 82 -6.68 6.32 -11.84
C LEU A 82 -6.70 7.05 -10.49
N LEU A 83 -5.55 7.52 -10.00
CA LEU A 83 -5.43 8.12 -8.66
C LEU A 83 -5.47 9.66 -8.66
N SER A 84 -5.36 10.29 -9.82
CA SER A 84 -5.52 11.74 -9.97
C SER A 84 -6.97 12.18 -9.76
N PRO A 85 -7.23 13.50 -9.73
CA PRO A 85 -8.59 14.04 -9.75
C PRO A 85 -9.45 13.61 -10.94
N LEU A 86 -8.86 13.10 -12.02
CA LEU A 86 -9.59 12.56 -13.18
C LEU A 86 -10.20 11.18 -12.92
N GLY A 87 -9.70 10.45 -11.92
CA GLY A 87 -10.17 9.13 -11.52
C GLY A 87 -10.81 9.17 -10.15
N VAL A 88 -10.20 8.47 -9.19
CA VAL A 88 -10.76 8.24 -7.85
C VAL A 88 -10.33 9.31 -6.83
N ASN A 89 -9.34 10.15 -7.17
CA ASN A 89 -8.82 11.22 -6.30
C ASN A 89 -8.48 10.77 -4.87
N HIS A 90 -7.81 9.62 -4.75
CA HIS A 90 -7.66 8.94 -3.45
C HIS A 90 -6.45 9.41 -2.63
N ASN A 91 -5.30 9.62 -3.28
CA ASN A 91 -4.08 10.09 -2.60
C ASN A 91 -3.15 10.82 -3.57
N SER A 92 -2.96 12.11 -3.33
CA SER A 92 -2.09 12.98 -4.15
C SER A 92 -0.60 12.62 -4.03
N VAL A 93 -0.15 12.04 -2.91
CA VAL A 93 1.26 11.65 -2.67
C VAL A 93 1.73 10.54 -3.62
N VAL A 94 0.81 9.79 -4.21
CA VAL A 94 1.15 8.73 -5.17
C VAL A 94 1.59 9.30 -6.52
N LEU A 95 1.21 10.54 -6.84
CA LEU A 95 1.49 11.14 -8.14
C LEU A 95 3.00 11.39 -8.33
N PRO A 96 3.71 12.12 -7.43
CA PRO A 96 5.15 12.35 -7.60
C PRO A 96 5.96 11.05 -7.72
N TRP A 97 5.58 10.02 -6.96
CA TRP A 97 6.25 8.72 -7.03
C TRP A 97 6.10 8.06 -8.40
N ASN A 98 4.89 8.04 -8.98
CA ASN A 98 4.70 7.45 -10.31
C ASN A 98 5.38 8.26 -11.42
N PHE A 99 5.42 9.59 -11.30
CA PHE A 99 6.23 10.42 -12.20
C PHE A 99 7.73 10.07 -12.12
N ALA A 100 8.27 9.92 -10.91
CA ALA A 100 9.66 9.51 -10.73
C ALA A 100 9.95 8.14 -11.36
N MET A 101 9.05 7.16 -11.19
CA MET A 101 9.21 5.84 -11.81
C MET A 101 9.21 5.89 -13.34
N ILE A 102 8.37 6.73 -13.96
CA ILE A 102 8.40 6.97 -15.41
C ILE A 102 9.75 7.55 -15.84
N ILE A 103 10.24 8.58 -15.13
CA ILE A 103 11.53 9.21 -15.43
C ILE A 103 12.66 8.19 -15.31
N PHE A 104 12.67 7.36 -14.27
CA PHE A 104 13.68 6.31 -14.10
C PHE A 104 13.66 5.31 -15.25
N LEU A 105 12.48 4.88 -15.71
CA LEU A 105 12.38 3.99 -16.88
C LEU A 105 12.91 4.64 -18.16
N LEU A 106 12.59 5.93 -18.40
CA LEU A 106 13.08 6.68 -19.54
C LEU A 106 14.60 6.82 -19.52
N VAL A 107 15.17 7.27 -18.40
CA VAL A 107 16.61 7.44 -18.24
C VAL A 107 17.32 6.08 -18.37
N LEU A 108 16.89 5.06 -17.63
CA LEU A 108 17.60 3.78 -17.59
C LEU A 108 17.54 3.00 -18.91
N TYR A 109 16.42 3.05 -19.64
CA TYR A 109 16.20 2.17 -20.79
C TYR A 109 16.13 2.87 -22.15
N PHE A 110 15.85 4.18 -22.21
CA PHE A 110 15.75 4.91 -23.47
C PHE A 110 16.97 5.78 -23.78
N THR A 111 17.73 6.21 -22.76
CA THR A 111 18.94 7.03 -22.98
C THR A 111 20.23 6.20 -23.06
N ASN A 112 20.27 5.05 -22.39
CA ASN A 112 21.46 4.20 -22.32
C ASN A 112 21.33 2.96 -23.21
N GLU A 113 22.47 2.44 -23.67
CA GLU A 113 22.51 1.11 -24.24
C GLU A 113 22.23 0.07 -23.16
N THR A 114 21.26 -0.80 -23.41
CA THR A 114 20.87 -1.81 -22.45
C THR A 114 21.81 -3.01 -22.54
N THR A 115 22.57 -3.27 -21.48
CA THR A 115 23.44 -4.45 -21.40
C THR A 115 22.68 -5.70 -20.99
N SER A 116 23.24 -6.87 -21.33
CA SER A 116 22.74 -8.15 -20.83
C SER A 116 23.01 -8.26 -19.32
N PHE A 117 22.05 -8.82 -18.61
CA PHE A 117 22.18 -9.01 -17.16
C PHE A 117 23.21 -10.10 -16.85
N LYS A 118 24.16 -9.82 -15.96
CA LYS A 118 25.10 -10.80 -15.41
C LYS A 118 25.03 -10.80 -13.89
N PHE A 119 24.71 -11.95 -13.31
CA PHE A 119 24.56 -12.07 -11.86
C PHE A 119 25.82 -11.69 -11.08
N LYS A 120 27.01 -11.98 -11.64
CA LYS A 120 28.29 -11.62 -11.01
C LYS A 120 28.42 -10.11 -10.77
N GLU A 121 27.86 -9.27 -11.65
CA GLU A 121 27.90 -7.81 -11.53
C GLU A 121 27.00 -7.28 -10.39
N LEU A 122 26.02 -8.06 -9.92
CA LEU A 122 25.19 -7.68 -8.77
C LEU A 122 25.91 -7.80 -7.44
N ILE A 123 26.85 -8.75 -7.34
CA ILE A 123 27.54 -9.08 -6.09
C ILE A 123 28.97 -8.51 -6.04
N ASP A 124 29.38 -7.81 -7.10
CA ASP A 124 30.68 -7.15 -7.17
C ASP A 124 30.62 -5.76 -6.51
N GLY A 125 31.73 -5.33 -5.91
CA GLY A 125 31.89 -3.99 -5.35
C GLY A 125 30.77 -3.52 -4.41
N TYR A 126 30.27 -2.30 -4.65
CA TYR A 126 29.23 -1.65 -3.85
C TYR A 126 27.81 -2.02 -4.30
N GLN A 127 27.67 -2.67 -5.45
CA GLN A 127 26.39 -3.08 -6.04
C GLN A 127 25.70 -4.12 -5.16
N ILE A 128 26.47 -4.96 -4.46
CA ILE A 128 25.95 -5.95 -3.52
C ILE A 128 25.12 -5.29 -2.41
N VAL A 129 25.50 -4.10 -1.96
CA VAL A 129 24.77 -3.36 -0.93
C VAL A 129 23.37 -3.00 -1.44
N PHE A 130 23.26 -2.46 -2.65
CA PHE A 130 21.96 -2.15 -3.26
C PHE A 130 21.14 -3.39 -3.54
N PHE A 131 21.78 -4.47 -3.99
CA PHE A 131 21.11 -5.76 -4.20
C PHE A 131 20.53 -6.31 -2.90
N ILE A 132 21.26 -6.23 -1.79
CA ILE A 132 20.76 -6.63 -0.48
C ILE A 132 19.61 -5.71 -0.04
N LEU A 133 19.80 -4.39 -0.07
CA LEU A 133 18.82 -3.42 0.45
C LEU A 133 17.49 -3.40 -0.32
N ILE A 134 17.53 -3.52 -1.66
CA ILE A 134 16.36 -3.34 -2.53
C ILE A 134 15.87 -4.68 -3.10
N GLY A 135 16.73 -5.70 -3.12
CA GLY A 135 16.40 -7.05 -3.60
C GLY A 135 16.07 -8.02 -2.47
N VAL A 136 16.99 -8.21 -1.52
CA VAL A 136 16.91 -9.29 -0.52
C VAL A 136 16.12 -8.90 0.73
N LEU A 137 16.45 -7.78 1.39
CA LEU A 137 15.78 -7.35 2.63
C LEU A 137 14.25 -7.21 2.49
N PRO A 138 13.70 -6.67 1.39
CA PRO A 138 12.25 -6.64 1.17
C PRO A 138 11.57 -7.99 1.32
N LEU A 139 12.22 -9.09 0.93
CA LEU A 139 11.65 -10.44 1.03
C LEU A 139 11.48 -10.89 2.48
N LEU A 140 12.25 -10.31 3.42
CA LEU A 140 12.11 -10.59 4.84
C LEU A 140 10.79 -10.06 5.43
N ASN A 141 10.10 -9.15 4.75
CA ASN A 141 8.78 -8.66 5.17
C ASN A 141 7.70 -9.74 5.11
N PHE A 142 7.80 -10.73 4.22
CA PHE A 142 6.89 -11.88 4.23
C PHE A 142 6.95 -12.69 5.54
N PHE A 143 8.07 -12.57 6.27
CA PHE A 143 8.27 -13.19 7.58
C PHE A 143 8.11 -12.19 8.75
N GLY A 144 7.69 -10.95 8.48
CA GLY A 144 7.53 -9.90 9.48
C GLY A 144 8.85 -9.35 10.05
N LEU A 145 9.98 -9.58 9.37
CA LEU A 145 11.32 -9.19 9.84
C LEU A 145 11.84 -7.88 9.22
N TYR A 146 11.07 -7.26 8.32
CA TYR A 146 11.43 -6.00 7.67
C TYR A 146 10.20 -5.13 7.44
N ASP A 147 10.39 -3.81 7.43
CA ASP A 147 9.28 -2.84 7.41
C ASP A 147 8.55 -2.84 6.05
N ASN A 148 7.24 -2.65 6.11
CA ASN A 148 6.35 -2.72 4.95
C ASN A 148 6.71 -1.71 3.86
N TYR A 149 6.97 -0.45 4.23
CA TYR A 149 7.28 0.59 3.24
C TYR A 149 8.64 0.36 2.58
N LEU A 150 9.63 -0.12 3.33
CA LEU A 150 10.95 -0.45 2.79
C LEU A 150 10.93 -1.70 1.91
N SER A 151 9.88 -2.50 2.02
CA SER A 151 9.68 -3.74 1.24
C SER A 151 8.86 -3.54 -0.02
N PHE A 152 8.48 -2.29 -0.33
CA PHE A 152 7.58 -1.96 -1.44
C PHE A 152 6.18 -2.60 -1.28
N ASN A 153 5.77 -2.89 -0.04
CA ASN A 153 4.45 -3.41 0.34
C ASN A 153 3.38 -2.30 0.45
N LEU A 154 3.67 -1.08 -0.03
CA LEU A 154 2.69 0.00 -0.10
C LEU A 154 1.64 -0.34 -1.18
N TYR A 155 0.36 -0.05 -0.90
CA TYR A 155 -0.77 -0.38 -1.80
C TYR A 155 -0.96 -1.87 -2.12
N SER A 156 -0.43 -2.77 -1.30
CA SER A 156 -0.72 -4.21 -1.37
C SER A 156 -2.06 -4.59 -0.73
N GLY A 157 -2.71 -3.66 -0.03
CA GLY A 157 -3.99 -3.86 0.65
C GLY A 157 -3.96 -4.74 1.91
N ASN A 158 -2.79 -5.24 2.32
CA ASN A 158 -2.62 -6.11 3.50
C ASN A 158 -2.04 -5.40 4.74
N LEU A 159 -1.76 -4.09 4.63
CA LEU A 159 -1.17 -3.32 5.72
C LEU A 159 -2.09 -3.27 6.94
N GLN A 160 -1.49 -3.42 8.11
CA GLN A 160 -2.18 -3.28 9.39
C GLN A 160 -2.76 -1.87 9.54
N LYS A 161 -3.95 -1.77 10.13
CA LYS A 161 -4.64 -0.51 10.41
C LYS A 161 -4.81 -0.33 11.91
N MET A 162 -4.78 0.92 12.35
CA MET A 162 -5.05 1.29 13.74
C MET A 162 -6.37 2.04 13.85
N TYR A 163 -7.23 1.60 14.76
CA TYR A 163 -8.45 2.28 15.17
C TYR A 163 -8.30 2.81 16.58
N ILE A 164 -8.79 4.03 16.80
CA ILE A 164 -8.95 4.64 18.12
C ILE A 164 -10.44 4.64 18.42
N CYS A 165 -10.84 3.90 19.43
CA CYS A 165 -12.22 3.81 19.88
C CYS A 165 -12.41 4.67 21.13
N VAL A 166 -13.15 5.77 21.00
CA VAL A 166 -13.45 6.65 22.13
C VAL A 166 -14.72 6.17 22.83
N GLU A 167 -14.71 6.09 24.17
CA GLU A 167 -15.88 5.66 24.93
C GLU A 167 -16.98 6.73 24.90
N ASN A 168 -16.65 7.96 25.28
CA ASN A 168 -17.59 9.08 25.29
C ASN A 168 -17.24 10.11 24.21
N ARG A 169 -18.09 10.21 23.19
CA ARG A 169 -17.93 11.17 22.09
C ARG A 169 -17.94 12.63 22.56
N GLY A 170 -18.71 12.96 23.61
CA GLY A 170 -18.80 14.33 24.13
C GLY A 170 -17.48 14.86 24.71
N GLU A 171 -16.65 13.97 25.26
CA GLU A 171 -15.32 14.29 25.79
C GLU A 171 -14.27 14.48 24.68
N ALA A 172 -14.60 14.07 23.45
CA ALA A 172 -13.72 14.03 22.29
C ALA A 172 -14.22 14.91 21.13
N SER A 173 -14.87 16.02 21.45
CA SER A 173 -15.48 16.94 20.45
C SER A 173 -14.49 17.45 19.40
N GLN A 174 -13.21 17.58 19.75
CA GLN A 174 -12.15 17.96 18.81
C GLN A 174 -11.91 16.91 17.69
N PHE A 175 -12.32 15.66 17.90
CA PHE A 175 -12.16 14.59 16.92
C PHE A 175 -13.41 14.33 16.07
N GLU A 176 -14.45 15.16 16.23
CA GLU A 176 -15.72 15.06 15.51
C GLU A 176 -15.60 14.83 14.00
N PRO A 177 -14.71 15.55 13.27
CA PRO A 177 -14.55 15.36 11.83
C PRO A 177 -14.01 13.99 11.41
N TYR A 178 -13.35 13.26 12.33
CA TYR A 178 -12.62 12.02 12.03
C TYR A 178 -13.34 10.75 12.49
N PHE A 179 -14.47 10.87 13.19
CA PHE A 179 -15.28 9.70 13.52
C PHE A 179 -15.82 9.03 12.26
N SER A 180 -15.72 7.71 12.23
CA SER A 180 -16.21 6.89 11.13
C SER A 180 -17.72 7.00 11.03
N LYS A 181 -18.22 7.45 9.88
CA LYS A 181 -19.67 7.60 9.62
C LYS A 181 -20.40 6.27 9.46
N ASN A 182 -19.67 5.22 9.06
CA ASN A 182 -20.21 3.89 8.78
C ASN A 182 -19.74 2.88 9.83
N LYS A 183 -20.49 1.78 9.95
CA LYS A 183 -20.13 0.64 10.79
C LYS A 183 -18.72 0.15 10.44
N THR A 184 -17.84 0.14 11.43
CA THR A 184 -16.47 -0.35 11.28
C THR A 184 -16.37 -1.83 11.64
N VAL A 185 -15.21 -2.43 11.36
CA VAL A 185 -14.91 -3.82 11.70
C VAL A 185 -14.67 -3.97 13.21
N VAL A 186 -14.27 -2.88 13.87
CA VAL A 186 -14.16 -2.80 15.32
C VAL A 186 -15.55 -2.56 15.91
N ASP A 187 -15.86 -3.23 17.01
CA ASP A 187 -17.16 -3.09 17.70
C ASP A 187 -17.19 -1.81 18.55
N CYS A 188 -17.15 -0.67 17.85
CA CYS A 188 -17.06 0.64 18.45
C CYS A 188 -17.87 1.66 17.66
N SER A 189 -18.78 2.37 18.35
CA SER A 189 -19.61 3.41 17.75
C SER A 189 -18.81 4.69 17.42
N ASN A 190 -17.82 5.03 18.25
CA ASN A 190 -17.00 6.24 18.08
C ASN A 190 -15.59 5.87 17.64
N ALA A 191 -15.49 5.22 16.48
CA ALA A 191 -14.22 4.73 15.95
C ALA A 191 -13.57 5.75 15.00
N ILE A 192 -12.32 6.10 15.26
CA ILE A 192 -11.47 6.92 14.39
C ILE A 192 -10.48 5.98 13.71
N LEU A 193 -10.46 5.98 12.38
CA LEU A 193 -9.43 5.26 11.62
C LEU A 193 -8.20 6.16 11.46
N LEU A 194 -7.07 5.76 12.04
CA LEU A 194 -5.85 6.58 12.07
C LEU A 194 -5.39 7.01 10.66
N SER A 195 -5.53 6.13 9.67
CA SER A 195 -5.15 6.48 8.29
C SER A 195 -5.98 7.61 7.71
N ASN A 196 -7.28 7.64 7.98
CA ASN A 196 -8.15 8.71 7.50
C ASN A 196 -7.87 10.02 8.23
N TRP A 197 -7.67 9.96 9.54
CA TRP A 197 -7.30 11.13 10.32
C TRP A 197 -5.97 11.73 9.82
N SER A 198 -4.94 10.91 9.65
CA SER A 198 -3.62 11.34 9.16
C SER A 198 -3.67 11.93 7.74
N VAL A 199 -4.45 11.34 6.84
CA VAL A 199 -4.60 11.88 5.47
C VAL A 199 -5.38 13.19 5.48
N ASN A 200 -6.40 13.34 6.32
CA ASN A 200 -7.16 14.59 6.40
C ASN A 200 -6.30 15.75 6.93
N GLU A 201 -5.45 15.51 7.92
CA GLU A 201 -4.63 16.55 8.55
C GLU A 201 -3.32 16.83 7.81
N LEU A 202 -2.63 15.78 7.37
CA LEU A 202 -1.27 15.86 6.88
C LEU A 202 -1.13 15.45 5.41
N ASN A 203 -2.22 14.96 4.79
CA ASN A 203 -2.20 14.41 3.43
C ASN A 203 -1.19 13.25 3.28
N VAL A 204 -0.93 12.50 4.35
CA VAL A 204 0.03 11.38 4.38
C VAL A 204 -0.52 10.23 5.21
N PHE A 205 -0.26 8.99 4.78
CA PHE A 205 -0.59 7.78 5.54
C PHE A 205 0.40 7.54 6.69
N PRO A 206 -0.07 7.03 7.85
CA PRO A 206 0.81 6.70 8.95
C PRO A 206 1.72 5.52 8.56
N TYR A 207 2.96 5.54 9.05
CA TYR A 207 3.90 4.44 8.83
C TYR A 207 3.35 3.15 9.46
N PRO A 208 3.13 2.07 8.68
CA PRO A 208 2.24 0.98 9.05
C PRO A 208 2.94 -0.11 9.87
N GLU A 209 3.62 0.29 10.95
CA GLU A 209 4.31 -0.63 11.84
C GLU A 209 3.77 -0.55 13.25
N LYS A 210 3.63 -1.70 13.90
CA LYS A 210 3.18 -1.80 15.30
C LYS A 210 3.98 -0.89 16.23
N ARG A 211 5.31 -0.82 16.05
CA ARG A 211 6.20 0.05 16.83
C ARG A 211 5.84 1.54 16.73
N VAL A 212 5.35 1.98 15.57
CA VAL A 212 4.92 3.36 15.34
C VAL A 212 3.54 3.57 15.95
N TYR A 213 2.62 2.63 15.76
CA TYR A 213 1.28 2.68 16.35
C TYR A 213 1.29 2.73 17.88
N LEU A 214 2.18 1.97 18.54
CA LEU A 214 2.37 2.05 19.99
C LEU A 214 2.84 3.43 20.45
N LYS A 215 3.80 4.05 19.73
CA LYS A 215 4.25 5.41 20.04
C LYS A 215 3.13 6.45 19.82
N ILE A 216 2.32 6.27 18.78
CA ILE A 216 1.16 7.13 18.52
C ILE A 216 0.14 6.97 19.66
N MET A 217 -0.16 5.74 20.09
CA MET A 217 -1.05 5.47 21.23
C MET A 217 -0.56 6.17 22.51
N GLN A 218 0.71 5.99 22.87
CA GLN A 218 1.30 6.61 24.05
C GLN A 218 1.21 8.14 24.00
N LYS A 219 1.57 8.74 22.85
CA LYS A 219 1.49 10.19 22.66
C LYS A 219 0.05 10.69 22.70
N TRP A 220 -0.89 9.96 22.11
CA TRP A 220 -2.30 10.31 22.12
C TRP A 220 -2.86 10.32 23.54
N LYS A 221 -2.58 9.29 24.35
CA LYS A 221 -3.02 9.21 25.75
C LYS A 221 -2.42 10.34 26.58
N ALA A 222 -1.13 10.62 26.42
CA ALA A 222 -0.46 11.72 27.12
C ALA A 222 -1.07 13.09 26.78
N GLN A 223 -1.52 13.29 25.54
CA GLN A 223 -2.16 14.53 25.09
C GLN A 223 -3.66 14.61 25.44
N ASN A 224 -4.30 13.47 25.76
CA ASN A 224 -5.74 13.37 26.00
C ASN A 224 -6.03 12.57 27.29
N PRO A 225 -5.49 12.97 28.45
CA PRO A 225 -5.56 12.17 29.68
C PRO A 225 -6.98 11.98 30.21
N THR A 226 -7.91 12.88 29.85
CA THR A 226 -9.30 12.83 30.29
C THR A 226 -10.21 12.05 29.35
N ILE A 227 -9.73 11.61 28.18
CA ILE A 227 -10.54 10.92 27.18
C ILE A 227 -10.29 9.41 27.27
N ALA A 228 -11.30 8.67 27.73
CA ALA A 228 -11.22 7.22 27.74
C ALA A 228 -11.27 6.65 26.31
N ALA A 229 -10.23 5.91 25.91
CA ALA A 229 -10.14 5.31 24.59
C ALA A 229 -9.44 3.95 24.59
N LYS A 230 -9.91 3.06 23.70
CA LYS A 230 -9.32 1.75 23.40
C LYS A 230 -8.71 1.76 22.02
N PHE A 231 -7.61 1.05 21.85
CA PHE A 231 -6.85 1.04 20.61
C PHE A 231 -6.85 -0.35 20.00
N TYR A 232 -7.12 -0.44 18.70
CA TYR A 232 -7.22 -1.72 18.00
C TYR A 232 -6.32 -1.74 16.78
N LEU A 233 -5.57 -2.82 16.64
CA LEU A 233 -4.85 -3.16 15.42
C LEU A 233 -5.68 -4.18 14.64
N VAL A 234 -5.87 -3.91 13.34
CA VAL A 234 -6.69 -4.72 12.46
C VAL A 234 -5.89 -5.11 11.23
N ASN A 235 -5.81 -6.41 10.98
CA ASN A 235 -5.18 -6.97 9.79
C ASN A 235 -6.24 -7.46 8.80
N TYR A 236 -5.90 -7.47 7.51
CA TYR A 236 -6.70 -8.19 6.52
C TYR A 236 -6.64 -9.72 6.77
N PRO A 237 -7.72 -10.48 6.58
CA PRO A 237 -9.07 -10.06 6.20
C PRO A 237 -9.80 -9.32 7.33
N TYR A 238 -10.53 -8.26 7.00
CA TYR A 238 -11.13 -7.36 7.99
C TYR A 238 -12.38 -7.97 8.66
N HIS A 239 -12.14 -8.87 9.61
CA HIS A 239 -13.16 -9.50 10.44
C HIS A 239 -12.94 -9.17 11.92
N LYS A 240 -14.01 -9.20 12.73
CA LYS A 240 -13.94 -8.96 14.18
C LYS A 240 -12.87 -9.79 14.89
N LYS A 241 -12.68 -11.06 14.47
CA LYS A 241 -11.65 -11.97 15.01
C LYS A 241 -10.20 -11.52 14.78
N ASN A 242 -9.98 -10.62 13.82
CA ASN A 242 -8.67 -10.09 13.45
C ASN A 242 -8.44 -8.68 14.03
N CYS A 243 -9.34 -8.21 14.89
CA CYS A 243 -9.16 -7.00 15.67
C CYS A 243 -8.47 -7.36 17.00
N VAL A 244 -7.25 -6.89 17.20
CA VAL A 244 -6.49 -7.09 18.42
C VAL A 244 -6.47 -5.77 19.18
N GLN A 245 -7.07 -5.73 20.37
CA GLN A 245 -6.88 -4.61 21.27
C GLN A 245 -5.41 -4.56 21.69
N ILE A 246 -4.83 -3.37 21.65
CA ILE A 246 -3.50 -3.12 22.18
C ILE A 246 -3.63 -2.34 23.47
N ASP A 247 -3.01 -2.88 24.50
CA ASP A 247 -2.82 -2.23 25.79
C ASP A 247 -1.34 -1.90 25.97
N GLU A 248 -1.00 -1.08 26.96
CA GLU A 248 0.38 -0.68 27.25
C GLU A 248 1.26 -1.84 27.74
#